data_AF-A0A918MG86-F1
#
_entry.id   AF-A0A918MG86-F1
#
_cell.length_a   1.000
_cell.length_b   1.000
_cell.length_c   1.000
_cell.angle_alpha   90.00
_cell.angle_beta   90.00
_cell.angle_gamma   90.00
#
_symmetry.space_group_name_H-M   'P 1'
#
loop_
_entity.id
_entity.type
_entity.pdbx_description
1 polymer ?
#
loop_
_entity_poly.entity_id
_entity_poly.type
_entity_poly.pdbx_seq_one_letter_code
_entity_poly.pdbx_strand_id
1 'polypeptide(L)'
;MKTKITLLALALLSITTAFGQKKTNGNVYIEHPAINVVDEFVKASVAGDSLKMASYITEDFKAYWGTTNVPDTKGLDKAAFIRNQLLYFNALDYYSVTPFPDSYPDAIEYKKDNKDQEVWVQTWVELNGVHKRTGVKIDASAHRLYKLTEDNKINTIINYANGTVLDEIRASFVDRKNGTIYNHHDNINTIRKMIYAMEKGDMEKAYSFYEEDATFGDLSSFKNRGISLADQKVQDKAFLEKFDLVTIEMSGYPDYLEYEMDDSRAVLSWWNFHLVRKSDKMAIVLPVFFIDDFNKDGKIIRESAYYNERLLEQPFKVASN
;
A
#
# COMPACT_ATOMS: atom_id res chain seq x y z
N MET A 1 -46.86 2.85 -56.77
CA MET A 1 -46.04 1.95 -55.92
C MET A 1 -44.58 1.77 -56.37
N LYS A 2 -44.16 2.21 -57.57
CA LYS A 2 -42.78 2.01 -58.06
C LYS A 2 -41.71 2.84 -57.32
N THR A 3 -42.06 4.01 -56.79
CA THR A 3 -41.13 4.91 -56.07
C THR A 3 -40.76 4.44 -54.66
N LYS A 4 -41.59 3.58 -54.04
CA LYS A 4 -41.34 3.07 -52.68
C LYS A 4 -40.36 1.89 -52.65
N ILE A 5 -40.17 1.20 -53.78
CA ILE A 5 -39.25 0.05 -53.89
C ILE A 5 -37.81 0.53 -54.12
N THR A 6 -37.63 1.68 -54.78
CA THR A 6 -36.30 2.25 -55.07
C THR A 6 -35.62 2.82 -53.82
N LEU A 7 -36.37 3.39 -52.88
CA LEU A 7 -35.85 3.87 -51.59
C LEU A 7 -35.46 2.72 -50.64
N LEU A 8 -36.15 1.57 -50.75
CA LEU A 8 -35.81 0.38 -49.97
C LEU A 8 -34.50 -0.26 -50.46
N ALA A 9 -34.24 -0.24 -51.77
CA ALA A 9 -32.99 -0.73 -52.36
C ALA A 9 -31.77 0.16 -52.01
N LEU A 10 -31.95 1.48 -51.88
CA LEU A 10 -30.87 2.39 -51.47
C LEU A 10 -30.59 2.35 -49.96
N ALA A 11 -31.59 2.04 -49.13
CA ALA A 11 -31.44 1.84 -47.69
C ALA A 11 -30.79 0.49 -47.31
N LEU A 12 -30.84 -0.51 -48.20
CA LEU A 12 -30.18 -1.82 -48.01
C LEU A 12 -28.69 -1.82 -48.39
N LEU A 13 -28.18 -0.79 -49.06
CA LEU A 13 -26.77 -0.65 -49.44
C LEU A 13 -25.90 0.11 -48.42
N SER A 14 -26.49 0.65 -47.35
CA SER A 14 -25.77 1.46 -46.34
C SER A 14 -25.54 0.74 -45.00
N ILE A 15 -25.88 -0.54 -44.91
CA ILE A 15 -25.58 -1.39 -43.74
C ILE A 15 -24.54 -2.46 -44.13
N THR A 16 -23.48 -2.05 -44.81
CA THR A 16 -22.20 -2.72 -44.63
C THR A 16 -21.58 -2.08 -43.41
N THR A 17 -21.94 -2.59 -42.23
CA THR A 17 -21.08 -2.43 -41.06
C THR A 17 -19.73 -2.99 -41.48
N ALA A 18 -18.80 -2.09 -41.85
CA ALA A 18 -17.41 -2.42 -41.98
C ALA A 18 -16.91 -2.80 -40.59
N PHE A 19 -17.21 -4.02 -40.15
CA PHE A 19 -16.36 -4.71 -39.21
C PHE A 19 -14.99 -4.74 -39.88
N GLY A 20 -14.14 -3.77 -39.55
CA GLY A 20 -12.77 -3.74 -40.06
C GLY A 20 -12.20 -5.14 -39.87
N GLN A 21 -11.89 -5.83 -40.98
CA GLN A 21 -11.39 -7.20 -40.92
C GLN A 21 -10.17 -7.21 -40.00
N LYS A 22 -10.26 -7.97 -38.90
CA LYS A 22 -9.13 -8.16 -37.99
C LYS A 22 -8.00 -8.80 -38.82
N LYS A 23 -6.88 -8.10 -38.94
CA LYS A 23 -5.67 -8.63 -39.59
C LYS A 23 -4.87 -9.42 -38.56
N THR A 24 -4.58 -10.68 -38.86
CA THR A 24 -3.69 -11.48 -38.02
C THR A 24 -2.25 -11.00 -38.20
N ASN A 25 -1.50 -10.90 -37.11
CA ASN A 25 -0.08 -10.54 -37.14
C ASN A 25 0.72 -11.53 -36.31
N GLY A 26 0.77 -12.78 -36.75
CA GLY A 26 1.49 -13.82 -36.02
C GLY A 26 0.61 -14.86 -35.36
N ASN A 27 1.27 -15.67 -34.54
CA ASN A 27 0.70 -16.72 -33.72
C ASN A 27 1.04 -16.45 -32.25
N VAL A 28 0.17 -16.87 -31.35
CA VAL A 28 0.38 -16.81 -29.89
C VAL A 28 0.31 -18.24 -29.37
N TYR A 29 1.25 -18.61 -28.52
CA TYR A 29 1.44 -19.96 -28.01
C TYR A 29 1.56 -19.94 -26.49
N ILE A 30 0.76 -20.78 -25.83
CA ILE A 30 0.86 -21.04 -24.39
C ILE A 30 1.94 -22.10 -24.06
N GLU A 31 2.35 -22.88 -25.07
CA GLU A 31 3.45 -23.85 -25.00
C GLU A 31 4.44 -23.57 -26.13
N HIS A 32 5.68 -23.22 -25.77
CA HIS A 32 6.72 -22.89 -26.74
C HIS A 32 8.13 -23.06 -26.10
N PRO A 33 9.16 -23.56 -26.82
CA PRO A 33 10.51 -23.71 -26.26
C PRO A 33 11.09 -22.43 -25.62
N ALA A 34 10.80 -21.27 -26.22
CA ALA A 34 11.19 -19.97 -25.68
C ALA A 34 10.65 -19.70 -24.26
N ILE A 35 9.43 -20.17 -23.93
CA ILE A 35 8.85 -20.03 -22.59
C ILE A 35 9.70 -20.81 -21.57
N ASN A 36 10.12 -22.03 -21.91
CA ASN A 36 10.97 -22.85 -21.05
C ASN A 36 12.33 -22.20 -20.80
N VAL A 37 12.91 -21.55 -21.83
CA VAL A 37 14.15 -20.78 -21.67
C VAL A 37 13.97 -19.61 -20.71
N VAL A 38 12.87 -18.87 -20.82
CA VAL A 38 12.56 -17.75 -19.91
C VAL A 38 12.36 -18.24 -18.48
N ASP A 39 11.63 -19.35 -18.28
CA ASP A 39 11.41 -19.94 -16.95
C ASP A 39 12.74 -20.37 -16.30
N GLU A 40 13.58 -21.11 -17.02
CA GLU A 40 14.89 -21.53 -16.52
C GLU A 40 15.85 -20.35 -16.27
N PHE A 41 15.75 -19.31 -17.09
CA PHE A 41 16.49 -18.06 -16.88
C PHE A 41 16.05 -17.35 -15.59
N VAL A 42 14.75 -17.25 -15.32
CA VAL A 42 14.23 -16.64 -14.09
C VAL A 42 14.63 -17.47 -12.87
N LYS A 43 14.53 -18.80 -12.92
CA LYS A 43 15.01 -19.68 -11.85
C LYS A 43 16.49 -19.49 -11.56
N ALA A 44 17.32 -19.36 -12.60
CA ALA A 44 18.75 -19.08 -12.44
C ALA A 44 18.99 -17.72 -11.76
N SER A 45 18.21 -16.70 -12.13
CA SER A 45 18.26 -15.37 -11.50
C SER A 45 17.92 -15.44 -10.01
N VAL A 46 16.83 -16.13 -9.65
CA VAL A 46 16.40 -16.33 -8.25
C VAL A 46 17.43 -17.13 -7.45
N ALA A 47 18.11 -18.09 -8.08
CA ALA A 47 19.18 -18.88 -7.45
C ALA A 47 20.53 -18.15 -7.38
N GLY A 48 20.66 -16.96 -7.99
CA GLY A 48 21.94 -16.24 -8.07
C GLY A 48 22.98 -16.90 -9.00
N ASP A 49 22.55 -17.80 -9.90
CA ASP A 49 23.45 -18.52 -10.81
C ASP A 49 23.75 -17.69 -12.06
N SER A 50 24.76 -16.82 -11.94
CA SER A 50 25.16 -15.91 -13.02
C SER A 50 25.66 -16.64 -14.27
N LEU A 51 26.26 -17.83 -14.13
CA LEU A 51 26.77 -18.58 -15.28
C LEU A 51 25.62 -19.19 -16.07
N LYS A 52 24.64 -19.79 -15.38
CA LYS A 52 23.44 -20.32 -16.02
C LYS A 52 22.62 -19.20 -16.67
N MET A 53 22.46 -18.05 -16.01
CA MET A 53 21.86 -16.87 -16.63
C MET A 53 22.57 -16.44 -17.91
N ALA A 54 23.90 -16.30 -17.86
CA ALA A 54 24.71 -15.89 -19.02
C ALA A 54 24.58 -16.87 -20.19
N SER A 55 24.35 -18.15 -19.91
CA SER A 55 24.18 -19.19 -20.93
C SER A 55 22.89 -19.02 -21.75
N TYR A 56 21.85 -18.36 -21.21
CA TYR A 56 20.59 -18.11 -21.91
C TYR A 56 20.58 -16.80 -22.72
N ILE A 57 21.58 -15.94 -22.56
CA ILE A 57 21.60 -14.58 -23.11
C ILE A 57 22.66 -14.45 -24.23
N THR A 58 22.34 -13.76 -25.33
CA THR A 58 23.30 -13.47 -26.42
C THR A 58 24.38 -12.45 -26.01
N GLU A 59 25.52 -12.41 -26.71
CA GLU A 59 26.60 -11.46 -26.38
C GLU A 59 26.22 -10.00 -26.65
N ASP A 60 25.41 -9.74 -27.66
CA ASP A 60 24.92 -8.40 -28.05
C ASP A 60 23.68 -7.94 -27.26
N PHE A 61 23.32 -8.67 -26.21
CA PHE A 61 22.10 -8.45 -25.44
C PHE A 61 21.91 -7.03 -24.91
N LYS A 62 20.63 -6.61 -24.85
CA LYS A 62 20.20 -5.35 -24.23
C LYS A 62 18.97 -5.49 -23.34
N ALA A 63 19.04 -4.91 -22.13
CA ALA A 63 17.87 -4.74 -21.27
C ALA A 63 17.43 -3.27 -21.19
N TYR A 64 16.12 -3.06 -21.19
CA TYR A 64 15.50 -1.74 -21.14
C TYR A 64 14.49 -1.64 -20.00
N TRP A 65 14.42 -0.45 -19.41
CA TRP A 65 13.31 -0.05 -18.57
C TRP A 65 12.23 0.56 -19.47
N GLY A 66 11.09 -0.11 -19.60
CA GLY A 66 9.99 0.32 -20.46
C GLY A 66 9.30 1.62 -20.00
N THR A 67 9.62 2.08 -18.78
CA THR A 67 9.14 3.33 -18.18
C THR A 67 10.20 4.43 -18.16
N THR A 68 11.34 4.24 -18.81
CA THR A 68 12.41 5.26 -18.86
C THR A 68 11.94 6.52 -19.59
N ASN A 69 12.35 7.69 -19.08
CA ASN A 69 12.15 8.99 -19.72
C ASN A 69 13.42 9.50 -20.42
N VAL A 70 14.48 8.69 -20.49
CA VAL A 70 15.75 9.04 -21.13
C VAL A 70 15.66 8.74 -22.63
N PRO A 71 15.73 9.76 -23.51
CA PRO A 71 15.76 9.54 -24.96
C PRO A 71 17.00 8.73 -25.37
N ASP A 72 16.87 7.89 -26.40
CA ASP A 72 17.96 7.12 -27.00
C ASP A 72 18.79 6.26 -26.02
N THR A 73 18.15 5.79 -24.94
CA THR A 73 18.80 4.91 -23.96
C THR A 73 19.47 3.72 -24.64
N LYS A 74 20.73 3.45 -24.29
CA LYS A 74 21.50 2.33 -24.84
C LYS A 74 21.21 1.00 -24.16
N GLY A 75 20.31 1.00 -23.17
CA GLY A 75 20.01 -0.18 -22.34
C GLY A 75 21.20 -0.65 -21.50
N LEU A 76 20.95 -1.65 -20.66
CA LEU A 76 22.01 -2.36 -19.95
C LEU A 76 22.57 -3.46 -20.86
N ASP A 77 23.89 -3.57 -20.93
CA ASP A 77 24.55 -4.72 -21.56
C ASP A 77 24.42 -5.99 -20.69
N LYS A 78 24.81 -7.14 -21.26
CA LYS A 78 24.75 -8.45 -20.62
C LYS A 78 25.38 -8.47 -19.23
N ALA A 79 26.59 -7.94 -19.10
CA ALA A 79 27.34 -7.97 -17.84
C ALA A 79 26.70 -7.06 -16.78
N ALA A 80 26.27 -5.87 -17.16
CA ALA A 80 25.58 -4.93 -16.28
C ALA A 80 24.23 -5.48 -15.81
N PHE A 81 23.47 -6.09 -16.72
CA PHE A 81 22.19 -6.70 -16.39
C PHE A 81 22.34 -7.86 -15.40
N ILE A 82 23.27 -8.80 -15.64
CA ILE A 82 23.50 -9.93 -14.72
C ILE A 82 23.92 -9.42 -13.34
N ARG A 83 24.84 -8.45 -13.26
CA ARG A 83 25.21 -7.82 -11.98
C ARG A 83 24.00 -7.22 -11.27
N ASN A 84 23.10 -6.56 -12.00
CA ASN A 84 21.89 -6.00 -11.43
C ASN A 84 20.95 -7.07 -10.87
N GLN A 85 20.77 -8.20 -11.56
CA GLN A 85 19.97 -9.31 -11.04
C GLN A 85 20.56 -9.90 -9.75
N LEU A 86 21.89 -10.04 -9.69
CA LEU A 86 22.57 -10.48 -8.48
C LEU A 86 22.39 -9.52 -7.29
N LEU A 87 22.08 -8.24 -7.51
CA LEU A 87 21.75 -7.34 -6.40
C LEU A 87 20.49 -7.79 -5.69
N TYR A 88 19.46 -8.24 -6.41
CA TYR A 88 18.24 -8.76 -5.80
C TYR A 88 18.54 -10.01 -4.98
N PHE A 89 19.23 -10.99 -5.56
CA PHE A 89 19.64 -12.21 -4.86
C PHE A 89 20.46 -11.93 -3.58
N ASN A 90 21.44 -11.02 -3.68
CA ASN A 90 22.33 -10.73 -2.56
C ASN A 90 21.70 -9.85 -1.48
N ALA A 91 20.83 -8.91 -1.87
CA ALA A 91 20.30 -7.89 -0.96
C ALA A 91 18.94 -8.24 -0.36
N LEU A 92 18.23 -9.24 -0.87
CA LEU A 92 16.90 -9.63 -0.39
C LEU A 92 16.93 -10.97 0.33
N ASP A 93 16.28 -11.02 1.50
CA ASP A 93 15.82 -12.28 2.09
C ASP A 93 14.52 -12.70 1.42
N TYR A 94 14.28 -14.02 1.34
CA TYR A 94 13.08 -14.61 0.74
C TYR A 94 12.85 -14.20 -0.72
N TYR A 95 13.93 -13.93 -1.46
CA TYR A 95 13.84 -13.51 -2.85
C TYR A 95 13.12 -14.56 -3.69
N SER A 96 12.05 -14.15 -4.36
CA SER A 96 11.35 -15.00 -5.32
C SER A 96 10.77 -14.19 -6.47
N VAL A 97 10.58 -14.89 -7.59
CA VAL A 97 9.84 -14.40 -8.75
C VAL A 97 8.83 -15.48 -9.08
N THR A 98 7.55 -15.17 -8.93
CA THR A 98 6.45 -16.10 -9.21
C THR A 98 5.53 -15.54 -10.29
N PRO A 99 4.78 -16.37 -11.03
CA PRO A 99 3.74 -15.86 -11.91
C PRO A 99 2.75 -14.98 -11.13
N PHE A 100 2.28 -13.92 -11.77
CA PHE A 100 1.16 -13.15 -11.23
C PHE A 100 -0.10 -14.05 -11.20
N PRO A 101 -0.95 -13.99 -10.17
CA PRO A 101 -2.16 -14.81 -10.09
C PRO A 101 -3.01 -14.72 -11.36
N ASP A 102 -3.51 -15.85 -11.85
CA ASP A 102 -4.30 -15.95 -13.09
C ASP A 102 -3.58 -15.45 -14.36
N SER A 103 -2.24 -15.38 -14.33
CA SER A 103 -1.41 -15.09 -15.50
C SER A 103 -0.54 -16.28 -15.90
N TYR A 104 -0.15 -16.30 -17.17
CA TYR A 104 0.80 -17.26 -17.74
C TYR A 104 1.65 -16.56 -18.81
N PRO A 105 2.85 -17.08 -19.10
CA PRO A 105 3.66 -16.56 -20.19
C PRO A 105 3.07 -16.96 -21.55
N ASP A 106 3.04 -16.00 -22.49
CA ASP A 106 2.68 -16.25 -23.89
C ASP A 106 3.91 -16.04 -24.78
N ALA A 107 4.15 -16.98 -25.70
CA ALA A 107 5.10 -16.80 -26.78
C ALA A 107 4.39 -16.26 -28.03
N ILE A 108 4.98 -15.27 -28.67
CA ILE A 108 4.41 -14.54 -29.80
C ILE A 108 5.41 -14.56 -30.95
N GLU A 109 5.00 -15.16 -32.05
CA GLU A 109 5.72 -15.15 -33.32
C GLU A 109 5.06 -14.14 -34.26
N TYR A 110 5.60 -12.93 -34.37
CA TYR A 110 5.04 -11.94 -35.28
C TYR A 110 5.29 -12.33 -36.75
N LYS A 111 4.30 -12.05 -37.62
CA LYS A 111 4.47 -12.19 -39.08
C LYS A 111 5.08 -10.94 -39.71
N LYS A 112 4.68 -9.78 -39.24
CA LYS A 112 5.14 -8.49 -39.76
C LYS A 112 6.53 -8.19 -39.23
N ASP A 113 7.45 -7.84 -40.14
CA ASP A 113 8.80 -7.36 -39.86
C ASP A 113 9.69 -8.32 -39.03
N ASN A 114 9.36 -9.61 -38.98
CA ASN A 114 10.11 -10.64 -38.26
C ASN A 114 10.91 -11.55 -39.20
N LYS A 115 11.96 -11.00 -39.83
CA LYS A 115 12.77 -11.74 -40.81
C LYS A 115 13.71 -12.76 -40.16
N ASP A 116 14.09 -12.50 -38.91
CA ASP A 116 15.07 -13.28 -38.15
C ASP A 116 14.40 -14.34 -37.26
N GLN A 117 13.10 -14.61 -37.49
CA GLN A 117 12.29 -15.60 -36.77
C GLN A 117 12.39 -15.46 -35.24
N GLU A 118 12.44 -14.21 -34.76
CA GLU A 118 12.50 -13.91 -33.34
C GLU A 118 11.16 -14.22 -32.66
N VAL A 119 11.24 -14.67 -31.41
CA VAL A 119 10.07 -14.98 -30.57
C VAL A 119 10.04 -14.03 -29.39
N TRP A 120 8.89 -13.42 -29.16
CA TRP A 120 8.64 -12.65 -27.94
C TRP A 120 7.98 -13.54 -26.90
N VAL A 121 8.48 -13.56 -25.67
CA VAL A 121 7.79 -14.12 -24.52
C VAL A 121 7.33 -12.98 -23.63
N GLN A 122 6.03 -12.91 -23.40
CA GLN A 122 5.38 -11.90 -22.56
C GLN A 122 4.90 -12.54 -21.26
N THR A 123 5.22 -11.96 -20.11
CA THR A 123 4.83 -12.51 -18.81
C THR A 123 4.55 -11.44 -17.76
N TRP A 124 3.67 -11.76 -16.82
CA TRP A 124 3.42 -11.00 -15.59
C TRP A 124 3.93 -11.82 -14.41
N VAL A 125 4.71 -11.17 -13.55
CA VAL A 125 5.33 -11.82 -12.39
C VAL A 125 5.15 -10.96 -11.15
N GLU A 126 5.16 -11.62 -9.99
CA GLU A 126 5.32 -10.99 -8.69
C GLU A 126 6.78 -11.13 -8.23
N LEU A 127 7.39 -9.98 -7.92
CA LEU A 127 8.72 -9.90 -7.33
C LEU A 127 8.58 -9.76 -5.82
N ASN A 128 9.09 -10.75 -5.09
CA ASN A 128 8.98 -10.79 -3.63
C ASN A 128 10.34 -10.80 -2.96
N GLY A 129 10.43 -10.18 -1.79
CA GLY A 129 11.58 -10.26 -0.90
C GLY A 129 11.59 -9.18 0.17
N VAL A 130 12.49 -9.27 1.13
CA VAL A 130 12.69 -8.25 2.16
C VAL A 130 14.13 -7.78 2.10
N HIS A 131 14.35 -6.47 1.95
CA HIS A 131 15.69 -5.94 1.85
C HIS A 131 16.44 -6.09 3.18
N LYS A 132 17.52 -6.89 3.18
CA LYS A 132 18.26 -7.36 4.37
C LYS A 132 18.64 -6.25 5.35
N ARG A 133 19.00 -5.08 4.81
CA ARG A 133 19.49 -3.96 5.63
C ARG A 133 18.41 -2.99 6.07
N THR A 134 17.39 -2.75 5.25
CA THR A 134 16.38 -1.70 5.53
C THR A 134 15.04 -2.25 6.00
N GLY A 135 14.80 -3.55 5.85
CA GLY A 135 13.51 -4.18 6.14
C GLY A 135 12.39 -3.84 5.16
N VAL A 136 12.66 -3.01 4.15
CA VAL A 136 11.67 -2.64 3.13
C VAL A 136 11.27 -3.90 2.36
N LYS A 137 9.97 -4.20 2.36
CA LYS A 137 9.39 -5.32 1.63
C LYS A 137 9.23 -4.96 0.15
N ILE A 138 9.71 -5.85 -0.71
CA ILE A 138 9.34 -5.90 -2.12
C ILE A 138 8.23 -6.94 -2.27
N ASP A 139 7.10 -6.46 -2.76
CA ASP A 139 5.87 -7.21 -3.04
C ASP A 139 5.21 -6.43 -4.18
N ALA A 140 5.72 -6.65 -5.38
CA ALA A 140 5.45 -5.79 -6.52
C ALA A 140 5.35 -6.57 -7.83
N SER A 141 4.25 -6.34 -8.53
CA SER A 141 4.03 -6.90 -9.85
C SER A 141 4.94 -6.25 -10.87
N ALA A 142 5.38 -7.04 -11.85
CA ALA A 142 6.17 -6.61 -12.98
C ALA A 142 5.66 -7.25 -14.26
N HIS A 143 5.66 -6.48 -15.34
CA HIS A 143 5.52 -6.97 -16.69
C HIS A 143 6.88 -7.09 -17.35
N ARG A 144 7.16 -8.24 -17.97
CA ARG A 144 8.44 -8.49 -18.66
C ARG A 144 8.20 -9.05 -20.04
N LEU A 145 8.91 -8.46 -21.01
CA LEU A 145 9.01 -8.94 -22.38
C LEU A 145 10.43 -9.45 -22.59
N TYR A 146 10.54 -10.67 -23.12
CA TYR A 146 11.80 -11.28 -23.52
C TYR A 146 11.76 -11.48 -25.03
N LYS A 147 12.78 -11.02 -25.76
CA LYS A 147 12.94 -11.32 -27.18
C LYS A 147 14.04 -12.36 -27.34
N LEU A 148 13.73 -13.46 -28.01
CA LEU A 148 14.62 -14.58 -28.24
C LEU A 148 14.92 -14.72 -29.72
N THR A 149 16.15 -15.12 -30.03
CA THR A 149 16.58 -15.54 -31.37
C THR A 149 15.94 -16.87 -31.76
N GLU A 150 16.03 -17.24 -33.04
CA GLU A 150 15.61 -18.56 -33.56
C GLU A 150 16.25 -19.74 -32.77
N ASP A 151 17.50 -19.56 -32.31
CA ASP A 151 18.23 -20.51 -31.45
C ASP A 151 17.80 -20.48 -29.96
N ASN A 152 16.69 -19.81 -29.63
CA ASN A 152 16.18 -19.63 -28.26
C ASN A 152 17.20 -19.00 -27.29
N LYS A 153 17.94 -17.98 -27.73
CA LYS A 153 18.75 -17.13 -26.83
C LYS A 153 18.09 -15.77 -26.64
N ILE A 154 18.00 -15.31 -25.40
CA ILE A 154 17.45 -14.00 -25.06
C ILE A 154 18.43 -12.93 -25.54
N ASN A 155 18.00 -12.07 -26.46
CA ASN A 155 18.79 -10.92 -26.91
C ASN A 155 18.25 -9.59 -26.35
N THR A 156 16.99 -9.54 -25.93
CA THR A 156 16.38 -8.32 -25.39
C THR A 156 15.47 -8.64 -24.21
N ILE A 157 15.53 -7.79 -23.17
CA ILE A 157 14.53 -7.76 -22.10
C ILE A 157 13.97 -6.34 -22.00
N ILE A 158 12.65 -6.20 -21.91
CA ILE A 158 11.99 -4.95 -21.54
C ILE A 158 11.21 -5.18 -20.26
N ASN A 159 11.58 -4.45 -19.21
CA ASN A 159 10.97 -4.56 -17.88
C ASN A 159 10.09 -3.34 -17.58
N TYR A 160 8.87 -3.59 -17.15
CA TYR A 160 7.97 -2.62 -16.55
C TYR A 160 7.64 -3.09 -15.14
N ALA A 161 8.18 -2.42 -14.13
CA ALA A 161 7.92 -2.72 -12.73
C ALA A 161 7.81 -1.42 -11.92
N ASN A 162 7.32 -1.54 -10.70
CA ASN A 162 7.20 -0.41 -9.80
C ASN A 162 8.58 -0.01 -9.22
N GLY A 163 9.08 1.15 -9.62
CA GLY A 163 10.35 1.70 -9.12
C GLY A 163 10.28 2.25 -7.69
N THR A 164 9.09 2.60 -7.18
CA THR A 164 8.96 3.30 -5.89
C THR A 164 9.47 2.48 -4.71
N VAL A 165 9.34 1.15 -4.77
CA VAL A 165 9.87 0.25 -3.74
C VAL A 165 11.40 0.33 -3.66
N LEU A 166 12.08 0.46 -4.80
CA LEU A 166 13.53 0.64 -4.84
C LEU A 166 13.93 2.02 -4.33
N ASP A 167 13.09 3.04 -4.56
CA ASP A 167 13.31 4.39 -4.04
C ASP A 167 13.21 4.41 -2.52
N GLU A 168 12.24 3.68 -1.95
CA GLU A 168 12.08 3.53 -0.50
C GLU A 168 13.28 2.79 0.14
N ILE A 169 13.77 1.72 -0.49
CA ILE A 169 15.02 1.07 -0.06
C ILE A 169 16.16 2.08 0.00
N ARG A 170 16.35 2.91 -1.04
CA ARG A 170 17.42 3.91 -1.08
C ARG A 170 17.22 5.01 -0.03
N ALA A 171 15.99 5.46 0.17
CA ALA A 171 15.62 6.45 1.17
C ALA A 171 15.94 5.99 2.60
N SER A 172 15.77 4.69 2.87
CA SER A 172 15.97 4.06 4.19
C SER A 172 17.44 3.89 4.62
N PHE A 173 18.42 4.34 3.83
CA PHE A 173 19.84 4.27 4.21
C PHE A 173 20.34 5.49 4.99
N VAL A 174 19.51 6.51 5.15
CA VAL A 174 19.87 7.76 5.83
C VAL A 174 18.78 8.15 6.81
N ASP A 175 19.19 8.76 7.92
CA ASP A 175 18.26 9.31 8.89
C ASP A 175 17.49 10.47 8.27
N ARG A 176 16.17 10.50 8.51
CA ARG A 176 15.28 11.58 8.13
C ARG A 176 14.48 12.02 9.33
N LYS A 177 14.24 13.32 9.43
CA LYS A 177 13.29 13.90 10.39
C LYS A 177 11.94 14.06 9.70
N ASN A 178 10.86 13.99 10.47
CA ASN A 178 9.52 14.31 10.02
C ASN A 178 8.83 15.14 11.10
N GLY A 179 9.08 16.44 11.10
CA GLY A 179 8.45 17.34 12.06
C GLY A 179 9.14 17.49 13.41
N THR A 180 8.40 18.06 14.35
CA THR A 180 8.84 18.43 15.70
C THR A 180 7.96 17.78 16.76
N ILE A 181 8.57 17.34 17.86
CA ILE A 181 7.88 16.79 19.04
C ILE A 181 7.99 17.79 20.18
N TYR A 182 6.86 18.12 20.80
CA TYR A 182 6.76 19.04 21.93
C TYR A 182 6.22 18.31 23.15
N ASN A 183 6.86 18.51 24.31
CA ASN A 183 6.36 18.04 25.61
C ASN A 183 5.52 19.11 26.37
N HIS A 184 5.54 20.36 25.88
CA HIS A 184 4.72 21.47 26.34
C HIS A 184 4.24 22.27 25.13
N HIS A 185 2.93 22.30 24.94
CA HIS A 185 2.29 22.97 23.80
C HIS A 185 0.84 23.29 24.15
N ASP A 186 0.24 24.29 23.49
CA ASP A 186 -1.15 24.67 23.76
C ASP A 186 -2.15 23.57 23.42
N ASN A 187 -1.89 22.76 22.38
CA ASN A 187 -2.73 21.60 22.06
C ASN A 187 -2.67 20.52 23.16
N ILE A 188 -1.53 20.36 23.86
CA ILE A 188 -1.47 19.49 25.04
C ILE A 188 -2.34 20.05 26.16
N ASN A 189 -2.33 21.37 26.34
CA ASN A 189 -3.20 22.03 27.31
C ASN A 189 -4.69 21.87 26.94
N THR A 190 -5.02 21.86 25.65
CA THR A 190 -6.37 21.58 25.15
C THR A 190 -6.82 20.17 25.56
N ILE A 191 -6.03 19.13 25.33
CA ILE A 191 -6.37 17.75 25.74
C ILE A 191 -6.55 17.66 27.25
N ARG A 192 -5.64 18.24 28.05
CA ARG A 192 -5.79 18.25 29.52
C ARG A 192 -7.10 18.92 29.95
N LYS A 193 -7.43 20.09 29.38
CA LYS A 193 -8.67 20.81 29.70
C LYS A 193 -9.91 20.01 29.31
N MET A 194 -9.89 19.35 28.16
CA MET A 194 -10.97 18.49 27.69
C MET A 194 -11.20 17.31 28.62
N ILE A 195 -10.15 16.54 28.91
CA ILE A 195 -10.23 15.34 29.77
C ILE A 195 -10.65 15.72 31.19
N TYR A 196 -10.11 16.79 31.77
CA TYR A 196 -10.53 17.21 33.10
C TYR A 196 -11.93 17.85 33.12
N ALA A 197 -12.41 18.44 32.03
CA ALA A 197 -13.81 18.84 31.92
C ALA A 197 -14.73 17.61 31.97
N MET A 198 -14.38 16.54 31.25
CA MET A 198 -15.08 15.25 31.31
C MET A 198 -15.05 14.66 32.73
N GLU A 199 -13.89 14.66 33.41
CA GLU A 199 -13.78 14.21 34.81
C GLU A 199 -14.73 14.97 35.73
N LYS A 200 -14.89 16.29 35.53
CA LYS A 200 -15.79 17.13 36.33
C LYS A 200 -17.25 17.05 35.89
N GLY A 201 -17.58 16.23 34.89
CA GLY A 201 -18.94 16.11 34.34
C GLY A 201 -19.38 17.30 33.49
N ASP A 202 -18.47 18.21 33.16
CA ASP A 202 -18.72 19.36 32.28
C ASP A 202 -18.54 18.92 30.81
N MET A 203 -19.47 18.09 30.36
CA MET A 203 -19.43 17.50 29.02
C MET A 203 -19.59 18.56 27.93
N GLU A 204 -20.36 19.63 28.17
CA GLU A 204 -20.48 20.75 27.22
C GLU A 204 -19.12 21.38 26.94
N LYS A 205 -18.35 21.67 27.99
CA LYS A 205 -16.99 22.18 27.84
C LYS A 205 -16.06 21.16 27.23
N ALA A 206 -16.14 19.88 27.60
CA ALA A 206 -15.34 18.83 26.98
C ALA A 206 -15.56 18.80 25.45
N TYR A 207 -16.81 18.80 24.99
CA TYR A 207 -17.12 18.80 23.57
C TYR A 207 -16.76 20.12 22.86
N SER A 208 -16.62 21.24 23.58
CA SER A 208 -16.28 22.54 22.99
C SER A 208 -14.87 22.62 22.39
N PHE A 209 -13.99 21.66 22.71
CA PHE A 209 -12.64 21.60 22.15
C PHE A 209 -12.57 20.95 20.75
N TYR A 210 -13.64 20.29 20.34
CA TYR A 210 -13.77 19.68 19.02
C TYR A 210 -14.30 20.66 17.97
N GLU A 211 -13.96 20.40 16.71
CA GLU A 211 -14.73 20.91 15.56
C GLU A 211 -16.12 20.27 15.49
N GLU A 212 -17.05 20.94 14.83
CA GLU A 212 -18.43 20.45 14.70
C GLU A 212 -18.51 19.13 13.91
N ASP A 213 -17.66 18.97 12.90
CA ASP A 213 -17.56 17.80 12.04
C ASP A 213 -16.48 16.81 12.47
N ALA A 214 -15.98 16.93 13.72
CA ALA A 214 -14.98 16.02 14.26
C ALA A 214 -15.46 14.55 14.23
N THR A 215 -14.50 13.66 13.98
CA THR A 215 -14.73 12.21 13.85
C THR A 215 -14.11 11.43 14.98
N PHE A 216 -14.76 10.36 15.42
CA PHE A 216 -14.35 9.57 16.58
C PHE A 216 -14.17 8.11 16.21
N GLY A 217 -13.11 7.48 16.66
CA GLY A 217 -12.86 6.07 16.39
C GLY A 217 -12.19 5.31 17.52
N ASP A 218 -12.27 3.99 17.44
CA ASP A 218 -11.65 3.06 18.35
C ASP A 218 -11.11 1.82 17.61
N LEU A 219 -10.69 0.80 18.37
CA LEU A 219 -10.18 -0.46 17.80
C LEU A 219 -11.18 -1.18 16.88
N SER A 220 -12.49 -0.92 17.03
CA SER A 220 -13.55 -1.52 16.23
C SER A 220 -13.89 -0.73 14.97
N SER A 221 -13.57 0.57 14.93
CA SER A 221 -14.02 1.49 13.88
C SER A 221 -12.98 1.79 12.78
N PHE A 222 -11.80 1.16 12.81
CA PHE A 222 -10.69 1.41 11.86
C PHE A 222 -11.08 1.36 10.37
N LYS A 223 -12.12 0.61 10.00
CA LYS A 223 -12.52 0.41 8.61
C LYS A 223 -13.40 1.53 8.03
N ASN A 224 -14.08 2.31 8.89
CA ASN A 224 -15.22 3.14 8.46
C ASN A 224 -15.01 4.65 8.66
N ARG A 225 -13.78 5.10 8.98
CA ARG A 225 -13.44 6.52 9.27
C ARG A 225 -14.10 7.12 10.51
N GLY A 226 -14.62 6.29 11.42
CA GLY A 226 -15.20 6.71 12.70
C GLY A 226 -16.68 7.12 12.66
N ILE A 227 -17.17 7.66 13.77
CA ILE A 227 -18.53 8.19 13.98
C ILE A 227 -18.49 9.71 14.14
N SER A 228 -19.66 10.36 14.09
CA SER A 228 -19.78 11.81 14.27
C SER A 228 -19.70 12.23 15.75
N LEU A 229 -19.39 13.50 16.03
CA LEU A 229 -19.50 14.08 17.37
C LEU A 229 -20.90 13.90 18.00
N ALA A 230 -21.96 13.93 17.19
CA ALA A 230 -23.32 13.70 17.68
C ALA A 230 -23.52 12.26 18.17
N ASP A 231 -22.99 11.28 17.44
CA ASP A 231 -23.05 9.86 17.83
C ASP A 231 -22.15 9.58 19.04
N GLN A 232 -20.96 10.20 19.09
CA GLN A 232 -20.07 10.09 20.25
C GLN A 232 -20.76 10.56 21.52
N LYS A 233 -21.45 11.71 21.49
CA LYS A 233 -22.25 12.21 22.63
C LYS A 233 -23.29 11.20 23.12
N VAL A 234 -23.88 10.43 22.21
CA VAL A 234 -24.83 9.36 22.56
C VAL A 234 -24.11 8.19 23.24
N GLN A 235 -22.94 7.79 22.73
CA GLN A 235 -22.12 6.73 23.33
C GLN A 235 -21.61 7.12 24.72
N ASP A 236 -21.09 8.33 24.88
CA ASP A 236 -20.60 8.85 26.16
C ASP A 236 -21.71 8.88 27.21
N LYS A 237 -22.92 9.30 26.81
CA LYS A 237 -24.09 9.26 27.69
C LYS A 237 -24.42 7.82 28.10
N ALA A 238 -24.45 6.88 27.16
CA ALA A 238 -24.72 5.48 27.45
C ALA A 238 -23.64 4.85 28.34
N PHE A 239 -22.40 5.29 28.21
CA PHE A 239 -21.29 4.90 29.08
C PHE A 239 -21.49 5.44 30.52
N LEU A 240 -21.75 6.74 30.66
CA LEU A 240 -21.99 7.39 31.95
C LEU A 240 -23.29 6.92 32.63
N GLU A 241 -24.25 6.36 31.90
CA GLU A 241 -25.41 5.68 32.46
C GLU A 241 -25.04 4.37 33.18
N LYS A 242 -23.95 3.72 32.79
CA LYS A 242 -23.48 2.43 33.32
C LYS A 242 -22.37 2.57 34.36
N PHE A 243 -21.56 3.62 34.27
CA PHE A 243 -20.37 3.82 35.10
C PHE A 243 -20.38 5.20 35.74
N ASP A 244 -19.98 5.26 37.01
CA ASP A 244 -19.60 6.49 37.68
C ASP A 244 -18.12 6.76 37.39
N LEU A 245 -17.81 7.92 36.80
CA LEU A 245 -16.44 8.39 36.61
C LEU A 245 -15.94 9.05 37.89
N VAL A 246 -14.94 8.46 38.54
CA VAL A 246 -14.42 8.92 39.84
C VAL A 246 -13.31 9.95 39.64
N THR A 247 -12.31 9.60 38.83
CA THR A 247 -11.19 10.47 38.46
C THR A 247 -10.52 9.93 37.20
N ILE A 248 -9.81 10.79 36.48
CA ILE A 248 -8.95 10.45 35.37
C ILE A 248 -7.52 10.85 35.74
N GLU A 249 -6.67 9.85 35.87
CA GLU A 249 -5.25 10.03 36.15
C GLU A 249 -4.47 10.10 34.84
N MET A 250 -3.64 11.13 34.68
CA MET A 250 -2.72 11.24 33.55
C MET A 250 -1.56 10.27 33.75
N SER A 251 -1.32 9.38 32.79
CA SER A 251 -0.20 8.44 32.81
C SER A 251 0.93 8.96 31.94
N GLY A 252 2.05 9.34 32.56
CA GLY A 252 3.13 10.03 31.85
C GLY A 252 2.73 11.46 31.43
N TYR A 253 3.40 12.00 30.42
CA TYR A 253 3.06 13.30 29.83
C TYR A 253 2.63 13.13 28.37
N PRO A 254 1.64 13.88 27.88
CA PRO A 254 1.27 13.86 26.47
C PRO A 254 2.38 14.46 25.59
N ASP A 255 2.55 13.89 24.40
CA ASP A 255 3.43 14.43 23.35
C ASP A 255 2.59 15.05 22.25
N TYR A 256 2.97 16.25 21.80
CA TYR A 256 2.41 16.88 20.61
C TYR A 256 3.38 16.71 19.44
N LEU A 257 2.87 16.11 18.36
CA LEU A 257 3.58 15.80 17.13
C LEU A 257 3.11 16.78 16.04
N GLU A 258 4.02 17.61 15.56
CA GLU A 258 3.78 18.50 14.42
C GLU A 258 4.60 17.99 13.23
N TYR A 259 3.95 17.30 12.30
CA TYR A 259 4.58 16.62 11.18
C TYR A 259 4.84 17.58 10.00
N GLU A 260 5.97 17.38 9.31
CA GLU A 260 6.25 18.06 8.03
C GLU A 260 5.44 17.42 6.90
N MET A 261 5.36 16.09 6.88
CA MET A 261 4.53 15.37 5.93
C MET A 261 3.05 15.63 6.21
N ASP A 262 2.32 15.99 5.16
CA ASP A 262 0.89 16.32 5.17
C ASP A 262 0.45 17.44 6.13
N ASP A 263 1.41 18.22 6.69
CA ASP A 263 1.14 19.32 7.62
C ASP A 263 0.22 18.89 8.79
N SER A 264 0.43 17.66 9.27
CA SER A 264 -0.42 17.00 10.28
C SER A 264 0.00 17.35 11.71
N ARG A 265 -0.97 17.33 12.63
CA ARG A 265 -0.82 17.75 14.03
C ARG A 265 -1.56 16.77 14.91
N ALA A 266 -0.88 16.13 15.85
CA ALA A 266 -1.51 15.15 16.75
C ALA A 266 -1.00 15.27 18.18
N VAL A 267 -1.87 15.08 19.17
CA VAL A 267 -1.47 14.82 20.56
C VAL A 267 -1.63 13.34 20.86
N LEU A 268 -0.59 12.72 21.40
CA LEU A 268 -0.61 11.37 21.92
C LEU A 268 -0.70 11.43 23.44
N SER A 269 -1.71 10.79 24.04
CA SER A 269 -1.91 10.90 25.49
C SER A 269 -2.43 9.60 26.14
N TRP A 270 -1.93 9.29 27.34
CA TRP A 270 -2.33 8.14 28.14
C TRP A 270 -3.06 8.56 29.41
N TRP A 271 -4.16 7.88 29.70
CA TRP A 271 -5.03 8.19 30.83
C TRP A 271 -5.56 6.92 31.48
N ASN A 272 -5.67 6.92 32.81
CA ASN A 272 -6.32 5.87 33.58
C ASN A 272 -7.66 6.40 34.10
N PHE A 273 -8.75 5.88 33.56
CA PHE A 273 -10.10 6.21 33.98
C PHE A 273 -10.46 5.32 35.17
N HIS A 274 -10.64 5.94 36.34
CA HIS A 274 -11.08 5.26 37.55
C HIS A 274 -12.61 5.31 37.59
N LEU A 275 -13.23 4.14 37.48
CA LEU A 275 -14.66 3.98 37.29
C LEU A 275 -15.27 3.11 38.39
N VAL A 276 -16.54 3.33 38.68
CA VAL A 276 -17.38 2.41 39.46
C VAL A 276 -18.56 1.98 38.61
N ARG A 277 -18.70 0.68 38.34
CA ARG A 277 -19.85 0.15 37.62
C ARG A 277 -21.10 0.22 38.49
N LYS A 278 -22.17 0.83 37.97
CA LYS A 278 -23.35 1.14 38.78
C LYS A 278 -24.15 -0.09 39.22
N SER A 279 -24.17 -1.14 38.40
CA SER A 279 -24.99 -2.34 38.60
C SER A 279 -24.57 -3.17 39.82
N ASP A 280 -23.27 -3.24 40.11
CA ASP A 280 -22.71 -4.08 41.17
C ASP A 280 -21.62 -3.39 42.01
N LYS A 281 -21.41 -2.09 41.78
CA LYS A 281 -20.44 -1.25 42.50
C LYS A 281 -18.99 -1.71 42.33
N MET A 282 -18.68 -2.42 41.25
CA MET A 282 -17.32 -2.86 40.95
C MET A 282 -16.42 -1.68 40.57
N ALA A 283 -15.27 -1.55 41.25
CA ALA A 283 -14.22 -0.60 40.90
C ALA A 283 -13.36 -1.12 39.74
N ILE A 284 -13.12 -0.26 38.76
CA ILE A 284 -12.45 -0.55 37.49
C ILE A 284 -11.44 0.56 37.23
N VAL A 285 -10.25 0.19 36.75
CA VAL A 285 -9.33 1.13 36.10
C VAL A 285 -9.26 0.77 34.64
N LEU A 286 -9.60 1.72 33.77
CA LEU A 286 -9.53 1.58 32.34
C LEU A 286 -8.41 2.45 31.79
N PRO A 287 -7.25 1.87 31.42
CA PRO A 287 -6.23 2.56 30.66
C PRO A 287 -6.74 2.86 29.24
N VAL A 288 -6.60 4.10 28.81
CA VAL A 288 -7.00 4.59 27.49
C VAL A 288 -5.83 5.38 26.89
N PHE A 289 -5.49 5.06 25.65
CA PHE A 289 -4.57 5.86 24.83
C PHE A 289 -5.36 6.61 23.78
N PHE A 290 -5.21 7.94 23.73
CA PHE A 290 -5.83 8.79 22.73
C PHE A 290 -4.79 9.29 21.72
N ILE A 291 -5.24 9.35 20.47
CA ILE A 291 -4.61 10.13 19.40
C ILE A 291 -5.61 11.20 18.98
N ASP A 292 -5.29 12.45 19.26
CA ASP A 292 -6.13 13.60 18.95
C ASP A 292 -5.50 14.43 17.83
N ASP A 293 -6.10 14.45 16.65
CA ASP A 293 -5.64 15.25 15.53
C ASP A 293 -6.23 16.67 15.57
N PHE A 294 -5.40 17.66 15.25
CA PHE A 294 -5.75 19.07 15.33
C PHE A 294 -5.77 19.74 13.95
N ASN A 295 -6.71 20.67 13.76
CA ASN A 295 -6.60 21.64 12.69
C ASN A 295 -5.61 22.78 13.06
N LYS A 296 -5.41 23.72 12.12
CA LYS A 296 -4.49 24.86 12.30
C LYS A 296 -4.91 25.84 13.39
N ASP A 297 -6.20 25.84 13.74
CA ASP A 297 -6.78 26.72 14.75
C ASP A 297 -6.74 26.11 16.16
N GLY A 298 -6.17 24.91 16.31
CA GLY A 298 -6.04 24.23 17.61
C GLY A 298 -7.32 23.54 18.07
N LYS A 299 -8.25 23.26 17.16
CA LYS A 299 -9.45 22.43 17.42
C LYS A 299 -9.20 20.98 17.04
N ILE A 300 -9.80 20.08 17.81
CA ILE A 300 -9.69 18.63 17.57
C ILE A 300 -10.63 18.25 16.44
N ILE A 301 -10.10 17.64 15.38
CA ILE A 301 -10.84 17.20 14.20
C ILE A 301 -11.03 15.68 14.16
N ARG A 302 -10.21 14.93 14.92
CA ARG A 302 -10.35 13.49 15.06
C ARG A 302 -9.81 13.04 16.41
N GLU A 303 -10.54 12.16 17.10
CA GLU A 303 -10.06 11.44 18.29
C GLU A 303 -10.09 9.94 18.00
N SER A 304 -8.99 9.25 18.28
CA SER A 304 -8.91 7.79 18.24
C SER A 304 -8.59 7.24 19.62
N ALA A 305 -9.49 6.43 20.18
CA ALA A 305 -9.39 5.84 21.50
C ALA A 305 -8.95 4.37 21.44
N TYR A 306 -7.86 4.04 22.11
CA TYR A 306 -7.32 2.69 22.21
C TYR A 306 -7.45 2.20 23.64
N TYR A 307 -8.35 1.27 23.87
CA TYR A 307 -8.57 0.64 25.17
C TYR A 307 -9.07 -0.79 25.01
N ASN A 308 -8.98 -1.58 26.07
CA ASN A 308 -9.50 -2.94 26.11
C ASN A 308 -10.86 -2.96 26.81
N GLU A 309 -11.93 -3.06 26.03
CA GLU A 309 -13.32 -3.11 26.53
C GLU A 309 -13.56 -4.21 27.56
N ARG A 310 -12.84 -5.35 27.48
CA ARG A 310 -13.00 -6.45 28.44
C ARG A 310 -12.62 -6.06 29.86
N LEU A 311 -11.84 -4.99 30.06
CA LEU A 311 -11.53 -4.49 31.40
C LEU A 311 -12.75 -3.92 32.11
N LEU A 312 -13.77 -3.48 31.36
CA LEU A 312 -15.05 -3.02 31.93
C LEU A 312 -15.85 -4.14 32.60
N GLU A 313 -15.51 -5.40 32.31
CA GLU A 313 -16.15 -6.59 32.86
C GLU A 313 -15.42 -7.17 34.08
N GLN A 314 -14.20 -6.69 34.38
CA GLN A 314 -13.30 -7.27 35.36
C GLN A 314 -12.98 -6.28 36.49
N PRO A 315 -12.84 -6.73 37.75
CA PRO A 315 -12.40 -5.85 38.82
C PRO A 315 -10.94 -5.42 38.58
N PHE A 316 -10.58 -4.22 39.02
CA PHE A 316 -9.19 -3.78 39.00
C PHE A 316 -8.29 -4.80 39.73
N LYS A 317 -7.26 -5.28 39.04
CA LYS A 317 -6.20 -6.12 39.61
C LYS A 317 -4.90 -5.36 39.47
N VAL A 318 -4.26 -5.05 40.60
CA VAL A 318 -2.86 -4.61 40.60
C VAL A 318 -2.06 -5.75 39.99
N ALA A 319 -1.35 -5.50 38.88
CA ALA A 319 -0.44 -6.49 38.34
C ALA A 319 0.57 -6.88 39.44
N SER A 320 0.60 -8.15 39.81
CA SER A 320 1.66 -8.68 40.65
C SER A 320 2.97 -8.56 39.88
N ASN A 321 3.86 -7.67 40.33
CA ASN A 321 5.21 -7.50 39.78
C ASN A 321 5.99 -8.81 39.78
#